data_AF-A0A072TE42-F1
#
_entry.id   AF-A0A072TE42-F1
#
_cell.length_a   1.000
_cell.length_b   1.000
_cell.length_c   1.000
_cell.angle_alpha   90.00
_cell.angle_beta   90.00
_cell.angle_gamma   90.00
#
_symmetry.space_group_name_H-M   'P 1'
#
loop_
_entity.id
_entity.type
_entity.pdbx_description
1 polymer ?
#
loop_
_entity_poly.entity_id
_entity_poly.type
_entity_poly.pdbx_seq_one_letter_code
_entity_poly.pdbx_strand_id
1 'polypeptide(L)'
;MAVKYPSIIHIFFVFAAALVHTVHTIWLARNAIRFSSANVSIHTSMAKISSLVALSGANSKGNCLVTDGAVLNNFMIPPSYRRVKEIISVIWKPQPLLGLRRTLTVLFLIFILHVALLQ
;
A
#
# COMPACT_ATOMS: atom_id res chain seq x y z
N MET A 1 -15.28 1.74 -10.58
CA MET A 1 -15.37 1.64 -9.10
C MET A 1 -13.99 1.30 -8.57
N ALA A 2 -13.28 2.27 -8.00
CA ALA A 2 -11.96 2.03 -7.42
C ALA A 2 -12.13 1.64 -5.94
N VAL A 3 -11.58 0.49 -5.61
CA VAL A 3 -11.76 -0.16 -4.31
C VAL A 3 -10.81 0.49 -3.29
N LYS A 4 -11.40 1.09 -2.25
CA LYS A 4 -10.75 1.95 -1.25
C LYS A 4 -10.28 1.11 -0.05
N TYR A 5 -9.15 0.40 -0.16
CA TYR A 5 -8.58 -0.40 0.96
C TYR A 5 -7.14 -0.07 1.45
N PRO A 6 -6.52 1.10 1.19
CA PRO A 6 -5.12 1.28 1.60
C PRO A 6 -4.90 1.38 3.12
N SER A 7 -5.94 1.68 3.90
CA SER A 7 -5.77 2.05 5.32
C SER A 7 -5.77 0.88 6.31
N ILE A 8 -6.58 -0.16 6.05
CA ILE A 8 -6.68 -1.36 6.91
C ILE A 8 -5.33 -2.10 6.97
N ILE A 9 -4.60 -2.06 5.87
CA ILE A 9 -3.33 -2.77 5.69
C ILE A 9 -2.26 -2.26 6.68
N HIS A 10 -2.22 -0.95 6.96
CA HIS A 10 -1.17 -0.35 7.79
C HIS A 10 -1.23 -0.83 9.25
N ILE A 11 -2.43 -0.85 9.85
CA ILE A 11 -2.63 -1.29 11.23
C ILE A 11 -2.25 -2.77 11.39
N PHE A 12 -2.63 -3.59 10.40
CA PHE A 12 -2.30 -5.02 10.41
C PHE A 12 -0.78 -5.24 10.46
N PHE A 13 0.00 -4.47 9.70
CA PHE A 13 1.47 -4.54 9.74
C PHE A 13 2.03 -4.16 11.12
N VAL A 14 1.48 -3.14 11.78
CA VAL A 14 1.91 -2.72 13.11
C VAL A 14 1.61 -3.82 14.16
N PHE A 15 0.43 -4.44 14.11
CA PHE A 15 0.08 -5.55 14.99
C PHE A 15 0.96 -6.78 14.76
N ALA A 16 1.18 -7.15 13.49
CA ALA A 16 2.06 -8.27 13.14
C ALA A 16 3.50 -8.02 13.64
N ALA A 17 4.01 -6.81 13.46
CA ALA A 17 5.32 -6.41 13.99
C ALA A 17 5.37 -6.52 15.52
N ALA A 18 4.32 -6.08 16.23
CA ALA A 18 4.24 -6.20 17.69
C ALA A 18 4.30 -7.65 18.18
N LEU A 19 3.58 -8.56 17.53
CA LEU A 19 3.62 -9.99 17.88
C LEU A 19 5.00 -10.59 17.63
N VAL A 20 5.59 -10.33 16.45
CA VAL A 20 6.91 -10.85 16.09
C VAL A 20 7.98 -10.34 17.05
N HIS A 21 7.99 -9.04 17.35
CA HIS A 21 8.97 -8.44 18.27
C HIS A 21 8.79 -8.92 19.71
N THR A 22 7.57 -9.20 20.13
CA THR A 22 7.28 -9.78 21.46
C THR A 22 7.86 -11.20 21.57
N VAL A 23 7.53 -12.08 20.61
CA VAL A 23 8.05 -13.46 20.58
C VAL A 23 9.58 -13.46 20.50
N HIS A 24 10.15 -12.63 19.64
CA HIS A 24 11.60 -12.48 19.50
C HIS A 24 12.26 -11.99 20.80
N THR A 25 11.67 -11.02 21.48
CA THR A 25 12.20 -10.50 22.75
C THR A 25 12.12 -11.53 23.87
N ILE A 26 11.03 -12.30 23.95
CA ILE A 26 10.89 -13.41 24.91
C ILE A 26 11.97 -14.46 24.66
N TRP A 27 12.18 -14.84 23.40
CA TRP A 27 13.23 -15.79 23.02
C TRP A 27 14.61 -15.27 23.42
N LEU A 28 14.92 -14.01 23.11
CA LEU A 28 16.19 -13.37 23.48
C LEU A 28 16.39 -13.32 24.99
N ALA A 29 15.36 -12.95 25.75
CA ALA A 29 15.41 -12.89 27.20
C ALA A 29 15.73 -14.26 27.81
N ARG A 30 15.05 -15.32 27.34
CA ARG A 30 15.30 -16.70 27.81
C ARG A 30 16.71 -17.17 27.48
N ASN A 31 17.24 -16.83 26.31
CA ASN A 31 18.61 -17.18 25.94
C ASN A 31 19.65 -16.38 26.71
N ALA A 32 19.41 -15.10 26.97
CA ALA A 32 20.32 -14.27 27.76
C ALA A 32 20.46 -14.79 29.20
N ILE A 33 19.37 -15.26 29.81
CA ILE A 33 19.40 -15.89 31.14
C ILE A 33 20.20 -17.21 31.10
N ARG A 34 20.04 -18.02 30.04
CA ARG A 34 20.72 -19.32 29.92
C ARG A 34 22.22 -19.22 29.62
N PHE A 35 22.63 -18.28 28.77
CA PHE A 35 23.98 -18.28 28.19
C PHE A 35 24.83 -17.06 28.58
N SER A 36 24.23 -16.00 29.12
CA SER A 36 24.94 -14.74 29.36
C SER A 36 24.93 -14.30 30.83
N SER A 37 24.35 -15.10 31.75
CA SER A 37 24.10 -14.74 33.16
C SER A 37 23.50 -13.34 33.34
N ALA A 38 22.80 -12.84 32.33
CA ALA A 38 22.32 -11.47 32.29
C ALA A 38 20.99 -11.39 33.05
N ASN A 39 20.89 -10.43 33.97
CA ASN A 39 19.61 -10.09 34.61
C ASN A 39 18.77 -9.27 33.63
N VAL A 40 17.85 -9.95 32.93
CA VAL A 40 16.93 -9.30 32.00
C VAL A 40 15.76 -8.73 32.81
N SER A 41 15.69 -7.40 32.91
CA SER A 41 14.53 -6.73 33.50
C SER A 41 13.33 -6.74 32.53
N ILE A 42 12.13 -6.92 33.11
CA ILE A 42 10.87 -6.82 32.38
C ILE A 42 10.73 -5.44 31.75
N HIS A 43 11.12 -4.38 32.48
CA HIS A 43 11.06 -3.00 32.00
C HIS A 43 11.92 -2.80 30.75
N THR A 44 13.15 -3.31 30.74
CA THR A 44 14.03 -3.26 29.56
C THR A 44 13.47 -4.03 28.38
N SER A 45 12.80 -5.16 28.63
CA SER A 45 12.16 -5.96 27.58
C SER A 45 10.96 -5.23 26.97
N MET A 46 10.12 -4.60 27.80
CA MET A 46 8.99 -3.78 27.35
C MET A 46 9.45 -2.59 26.52
N ALA A 47 10.44 -1.83 27.00
CA ALA A 47 11.00 -0.71 26.24
C ALA A 47 11.61 -1.16 24.90
N LYS A 48 12.25 -2.34 24.86
CA LYS A 48 12.80 -2.92 23.64
C LYS A 48 11.71 -3.32 22.64
N ILE A 49 10.63 -3.94 23.11
CA ILE A 49 9.48 -4.27 22.25
C ILE A 49 8.87 -2.99 21.67
N SER A 50 8.57 -2.00 22.52
CA SER A 50 7.97 -0.73 22.08
C SER A 50 8.83 -0.01 21.03
N SER A 51 10.15 0.05 21.23
CA SER A 51 11.07 0.69 20.27
C SER A 51 11.16 -0.06 18.94
N LEU A 52 11.21 -1.41 18.96
CA LEU A 52 11.24 -2.22 17.74
C LEU A 52 9.93 -2.11 16.94
N VAL A 53 8.80 -2.06 17.62
CA VAL A 53 7.48 -1.86 17.02
C VAL A 53 7.38 -0.46 16.43
N ALA A 54 7.82 0.57 17.16
CA ALA A 54 7.83 1.94 16.68
C ALA A 54 8.67 2.08 15.40
N LEU A 55 9.87 1.48 15.38
CA LEU A 55 10.75 1.48 14.21
C LEU A 55 10.11 0.78 13.01
N SER A 56 9.49 -0.37 13.23
CA SER A 56 8.82 -1.14 12.17
C SER A 56 7.60 -0.39 11.61
N GLY A 57 6.83 0.25 12.49
CA GLY A 57 5.70 1.08 12.13
C GLY A 57 6.12 2.32 11.34
N ALA A 58 7.20 2.98 11.75
CA ALA A 58 7.73 4.15 11.04
C ALA A 58 8.24 3.83 9.62
N ASN A 59 8.72 2.60 9.40
CA ASN A 59 9.15 2.13 8.08
C ASN A 59 7.99 1.70 7.16
N SER A 60 6.77 1.61 7.68
CA SER A 60 5.60 1.22 6.90
C SER A 60 5.14 2.39 6.02
N LYS A 61 4.98 2.16 4.72
CA LYS A 61 4.56 3.19 3.74
C LYS A 61 3.04 3.32 3.62
N GLY A 62 2.27 2.70 4.52
CA GLY A 62 0.81 2.73 4.47
C GLY A 62 0.25 4.07 4.96
N ASN A 63 -0.97 4.38 4.51
CA ASN A 63 -1.69 5.56 4.97
C ASN A 63 -2.55 5.18 6.18
N CYS A 64 -2.48 5.95 7.26
CA CYS A 64 -3.38 5.75 8.41
C CYS A 64 -4.67 6.57 8.28
N LEU A 65 -5.78 6.04 8.79
CA LEU A 65 -7.00 6.82 8.99
C LEU A 65 -6.84 7.71 10.22
N VAL A 66 -7.61 8.79 10.29
CA VAL A 66 -7.67 9.66 11.47
C VAL A 66 -8.12 8.88 12.71
N THR A 67 -8.99 7.88 12.54
CA THR A 67 -9.46 6.99 13.62
C THR A 67 -8.35 6.15 14.23
N ASP A 68 -7.26 5.90 13.49
CA ASP A 68 -6.18 5.00 13.93
C ASP A 68 -5.17 5.73 14.82
N GLY A 69 -5.27 7.06 14.93
CA GLY A 69 -4.31 7.90 15.64
C GLY A 69 -4.12 7.53 17.11
N ALA A 70 -5.18 7.07 17.79
CA ALA A 70 -5.07 6.61 19.18
C ALA A 70 -4.19 5.37 19.32
N VAL A 71 -4.29 4.41 18.40
CA VAL A 71 -3.47 3.19 18.40
C VAL A 71 -2.02 3.55 18.07
N LEU A 72 -1.79 4.38 17.04
CA LEU A 72 -0.44 4.82 16.68
C LEU A 72 0.24 5.59 17.82
N ASN A 73 -0.48 6.44 18.54
CA ASN A 73 0.06 7.19 19.68
C ASN A 73 0.49 6.28 20.83
N ASN A 74 -0.25 5.20 21.11
CA ASN A 74 0.15 4.24 22.14
C ASN A 74 1.49 3.54 21.82
N PHE A 75 1.79 3.35 20.53
CA PHE A 75 3.06 2.79 20.07
C PHE A 75 4.12 3.85 19.74
N MET A 76 3.85 5.14 20.01
CA MET A 76 4.70 6.28 19.66
C MET A 76 5.08 6.31 18.16
N ILE A 77 4.20 5.81 17.29
CA ILE A 77 4.41 5.79 15.84
C ILE A 77 3.87 7.12 15.27
N PRO A 78 4.69 7.91 14.56
CA PRO A 78 4.21 9.13 13.93
C PRO A 78 3.17 8.80 12.85
N PRO A 79 1.98 9.43 12.88
CA PRO A 79 0.95 9.14 11.89
C PRO A 79 1.36 9.65 10.50
N SER A 80 1.36 8.74 9.53
CA SER A 80 1.60 9.03 8.11
C SER A 80 0.29 9.30 7.39
N TYR A 81 -0.10 10.58 7.34
CA TYR A 81 -1.25 11.01 6.55
C TYR A 81 -0.86 11.25 5.10
N ARG A 82 -1.70 10.76 4.17
CA ARG A 82 -1.49 10.95 2.74
C ARG A 82 -1.53 12.45 2.41
N ARG A 83 -0.37 13.05 2.13
CA ARG A 83 -0.25 14.48 1.77
C ARG A 83 -0.66 14.81 0.34
N VAL A 84 -0.81 13.81 -0.52
CA VAL A 84 -1.06 14.00 -1.96
C VAL A 84 -2.48 13.53 -2.31
N LYS A 85 -3.30 14.45 -2.83
CA LYS A 85 -4.47 14.10 -3.64
C LYS A 85 -3.94 13.28 -4.81
N GLU A 86 -4.15 11.98 -4.77
CA GLU A 86 -3.82 11.08 -5.87
C GLU A 86 -4.48 11.66 -7.13
N ILE A 87 -3.67 12.06 -8.12
CA ILE A 87 -4.19 12.49 -9.41
C ILE A 87 -4.84 11.25 -10.00
N ILE A 88 -6.16 11.16 -9.88
CA ILE A 88 -6.93 10.11 -10.51
C ILE A 88 -6.79 10.37 -12.00
N SER A 89 -6.02 9.54 -12.70
CA SER A 89 -5.98 9.57 -14.17
C SER A 89 -7.37 9.15 -14.65
N VAL A 90 -8.22 10.13 -14.96
CA VAL A 90 -9.50 9.88 -15.59
C VAL A 90 -9.21 9.53 -17.04
N ILE A 91 -9.36 8.26 -17.40
CA ILE A 91 -9.46 7.88 -18.80
C ILE A 91 -10.77 8.48 -19.30
N TRP A 92 -10.66 9.60 -20.01
CA TRP A 92 -11.77 10.14 -20.78
C TRP A 92 -12.12 9.10 -21.83
N LYS A 93 -13.31 8.50 -21.73
CA LYS A 93 -13.86 7.75 -22.87
C LYS A 93 -13.95 8.73 -24.04
N PRO A 94 -13.24 8.51 -25.16
CA PRO A 94 -13.39 9.38 -26.31
C PRO A 94 -14.86 9.32 -26.74
N GLN A 95 -15.44 10.49 -27.01
CA GLN A 95 -16.78 10.57 -27.58
C GLN A 95 -16.81 9.69 -28.84
N PRO A 96 -17.76 8.75 -28.99
CA PRO A 96 -17.84 7.95 -30.20
C PRO A 96 -18.00 8.89 -31.39
N LEU A 97 -16.98 8.95 -32.25
CA LEU A 97 -16.97 9.74 -33.47
C LEU A 97 -18.04 9.19 -34.42
N LEU A 98 -19.27 9.66 -34.26
CA LEU A 98 -20.44 9.35 -35.08
C LEU A 98 -20.27 9.74 -36.57
N GLY A 99 -19.15 10.34 -36.97
CA GLY A 99 -18.84 10.73 -38.34
C GLY A 99 -17.85 9.85 -39.11
N LEU A 100 -17.05 8.99 -38.43
CA LEU A 100 -15.96 8.24 -39.08
C LEU A 100 -16.40 6.87 -39.65
N ARG A 101 -17.71 6.65 -39.82
CA ARG A 101 -18.22 5.44 -40.48
C ARG A 101 -18.61 5.68 -41.94
N ARG A 102 -18.64 6.93 -42.41
CA ARG A 102 -19.02 7.25 -43.79
C ARG A 102 -17.82 7.47 -44.73
N THR A 103 -16.67 7.87 -44.21
CA THR A 103 -15.46 8.09 -45.03
C THR A 103 -14.73 6.80 -45.38
N LEU A 104 -14.73 5.79 -44.50
CA LEU A 104 -14.09 4.50 -44.78
C LEU A 104 -14.83 3.70 -45.86
N THR A 105 -16.17 3.79 -45.94
CA THR A 105 -16.94 3.08 -46.98
C THR A 105 -16.71 3.68 -48.37
N VAL A 106 -16.56 5.01 -48.46
CA VAL A 106 -16.29 5.67 -49.76
C VAL A 106 -14.89 5.34 -50.25
N LEU A 107 -13.89 5.31 -49.37
CA LEU A 107 -12.52 4.90 -49.75
C LEU A 107 -12.44 3.42 -50.13
N PHE A 108 -13.19 2.54 -49.44
CA PHE A 108 -13.25 1.12 -49.79
C PHE A 108 -13.94 0.86 -51.14
N LEU A 109 -15.01 1.62 -51.46
CA LEU A 109 -15.67 1.55 -52.76
C LEU A 109 -14.81 2.12 -53.90
N ILE A 110 -14.06 3.21 -53.67
CA ILE A 110 -13.11 3.74 -54.65
C ILE A 110 -11.99 2.73 -54.92
N PHE A 111 -11.48 2.05 -53.88
CA PHE A 111 -10.45 1.03 -54.05
C PHE A 111 -10.96 -0.19 -54.84
N ILE A 112 -12.17 -0.66 -54.55
CA ILE A 112 -12.79 -1.78 -55.32
C ILE A 112 -13.05 -1.39 -56.78
N LEU A 113 -13.52 -0.17 -57.05
CA LEU A 113 -13.77 0.29 -58.42
C LEU A 113 -12.48 0.41 -59.24
N HIS A 114 -11.38 0.83 -58.60
CA HIS A 114 -10.08 0.98 -59.26
C HIS A 114 -9.40 -0.36 -59.57
N VAL A 115 -9.62 -1.39 -58.73
CA VAL A 115 -9.13 -2.75 -58.97
C VAL A 115 -9.92 -3.45 -60.08
N ALA A 116 -11.24 -3.21 -60.17
CA ALA A 116 -12.10 -3.82 -61.20
C ALA A 116 -11.89 -3.24 -62.61
N LEU A 117 -11.33 -2.03 -62.75
CA LEU A 117 -11.09 -1.38 -64.05
C LEU A 117 -9.73 -1.74 -64.69
N LEU A 118 -8.91 -2.53 -63.99
CA LEU A 118 -7.54 -2.89 -64.38
C LEU A 118 -7.39 -4.38 -64.76
N GLN A 119 -8.50 -5.13 -64.85
CA GLN A 119 -8.57 -6.47 -65.43
C GLN A 119 -9.41 -6.44 -66.71
#